data_AF-A0A7L4PS84-F1
#
_entry.id   AF-A0A7L4PS84-F1
#
_cell.length_a   1.000
_cell.length_b   1.000
_cell.length_c   1.000
_cell.angle_alpha   90.00
_cell.angle_beta   90.00
_cell.angle_gamma   90.00
#
_symmetry.space_group_name_H-M   'P 1'
#
loop_
_entity.id
_entity.type
_entity.pdbx_description
1 polymer ?
#
loop_
_entity_poly.entity_id
_entity_poly.type
_entity_poly.pdbx_seq_one_letter_code
_entity_poly.pdbx_strand_id
1 'polypeptide(L)'
;MAMRLSFTLDSDVVEMIDIYAKKRSVKREKAILELIEAGIAHMEHGGIVDTKPKRSFEEFTQLHRELGEVRERVADLQNEMRLVHHIIENDVVNEARGTPYQAKRWWEIWKM
;
A
#
# COMPACT_ATOMS: atom_id res chain seq x y z
N MET A 1 -6.49 22.46 -3.64
CA MET A 1 -6.25 23.52 -2.63
C MET A 1 -4.79 23.90 -2.68
N ALA A 2 -4.45 25.19 -2.86
CA ALA A 2 -3.07 25.65 -2.85
C ALA A 2 -2.76 26.24 -1.46
N MET A 3 -1.79 25.69 -0.76
CA MET A 3 -1.30 26.19 0.53
C MET A 3 0.00 26.95 0.30
N ARG A 4 0.10 28.19 0.80
CA ARG A 4 1.32 29.01 0.72
C ARG A 4 1.91 29.14 2.13
N LEU A 5 3.18 28.79 2.26
CA LEU A 5 3.97 28.94 3.47
C LEU A 5 5.02 30.03 3.25
N SER A 6 5.21 30.88 4.25
CA SER A 6 6.25 31.91 4.28
C SER A 6 6.85 31.95 5.67
N PHE A 7 8.17 31.89 5.75
CA PHE A 7 8.92 31.93 6.99
C PHE A 7 10.26 32.60 6.75
N THR A 8 10.83 33.16 7.83
CA THR A 8 12.16 33.76 7.83
C THR A 8 13.16 32.75 8.36
N LEU A 9 14.32 32.66 7.72
CA LEU A 9 15.43 31.81 8.15
C LEU A 9 16.68 32.65 8.29
N ASP A 10 17.55 32.23 9.21
CA ASP A 10 18.91 32.75 9.30
C ASP A 10 19.71 32.36 8.05
N SER A 11 20.67 33.20 7.68
CA SER A 11 21.49 33.02 6.46
C SER A 11 22.17 31.64 6.44
N ASP A 12 22.70 31.20 7.58
CA ASP A 12 23.43 29.94 7.71
C ASP A 12 22.52 28.74 7.42
N VAL A 13 21.25 28.80 7.86
CA VAL A 13 20.26 27.74 7.61
C VAL A 13 19.89 27.69 6.14
N VAL A 14 19.77 28.85 5.48
CA VAL A 14 19.51 28.92 4.03
C VAL A 14 20.67 28.28 3.25
N GLU A 15 21.91 28.54 3.65
CA GLU A 15 23.08 27.93 3.02
C GLU A 15 23.09 26.40 3.18
N MET A 16 22.78 25.88 4.37
CA MET A 16 22.66 24.44 4.60
C MET A 16 21.59 23.79 3.71
N ILE A 17 20.44 24.45 3.55
CA ILE A 17 19.37 23.98 2.67
C ILE A 17 19.85 23.97 1.21
N ASP A 18 20.58 25.00 0.77
CA ASP A 18 21.13 25.07 -0.59
C ASP A 18 22.17 23.99 -0.86
N ILE A 19 23.03 23.68 0.11
CA ILE A 19 23.98 22.57 0.02
C ILE A 19 23.23 21.23 -0.10
N TYR A 20 22.20 21.02 0.72
CA TYR A 20 21.37 19.82 0.64
C TYR A 20 20.66 19.70 -0.72
N ALA A 21 20.07 20.80 -1.20
CA ALA A 21 19.38 20.86 -2.49
C ALA A 21 20.32 20.53 -3.66
N LYS A 22 21.54 21.10 -3.66
CA LYS A 22 22.59 20.79 -4.64
C LYS A 22 22.99 19.32 -4.61
N LYS A 23 23.24 18.76 -3.42
CA LYS A 23 23.62 17.34 -3.26
C LYS A 23 22.57 16.38 -3.82
N ARG A 24 21.28 16.73 -3.68
CA ARG A 24 20.14 15.93 -4.14
C ARG A 24 19.65 16.31 -5.55
N SER A 25 20.25 17.33 -6.20
CA SER A 25 19.81 17.89 -7.49
C SER A 25 18.32 18.26 -7.52
N VAL A 26 17.83 18.88 -6.45
CA VAL A 26 16.43 19.35 -6.33
C VAL A 26 16.38 20.87 -6.15
N LYS A 27 15.20 21.46 -6.42
CA LYS A 27 14.94 22.88 -6.11
C LYS A 27 14.84 23.10 -4.60
N ARG A 28 15.18 24.31 -4.15
CA ARG A 28 15.18 24.71 -2.74
C ARG A 28 13.84 24.47 -2.06
N GLU A 29 12.73 24.79 -2.72
CA GLU A 29 11.38 24.62 -2.17
C GLU A 29 11.08 23.15 -1.88
N LYS A 30 11.54 22.25 -2.76
CA LYS A 30 11.39 20.80 -2.59
C LYS A 30 12.30 20.27 -1.48
N ALA A 31 13.52 20.78 -1.38
CA ALA A 31 14.43 20.45 -0.29
C ALA A 31 13.85 20.83 1.08
N ILE A 32 13.25 22.02 1.20
CA ILE A 32 12.58 22.49 2.42
C ILE A 32 11.47 21.51 2.83
N LEU A 33 10.60 21.12 1.89
CA LEU A 33 9.51 20.18 2.19
C LEU A 33 10.04 18.82 2.65
N GLU A 34 11.06 18.27 1.98
CA GLU A 34 11.66 16.99 2.36
C GLU A 34 12.29 17.04 3.76
N LEU A 35 12.93 18.16 4.12
CA LEU A 35 13.50 18.35 5.46
C LEU A 35 12.41 18.47 6.54
N ILE A 36 11.30 19.15 6.24
CA ILE A 36 10.15 19.26 7.15
C ILE A 36 9.51 17.88 7.36
N GLU A 37 9.25 17.13 6.29
CA GLU A 37 8.70 15.77 6.35
C GLU A 37 9.60 14.84 7.18
N ALA A 38 10.91 14.89 6.95
CA ALA A 38 11.89 14.11 7.72
C ALA A 38 11.89 14.50 9.21
N GLY A 39 11.76 15.80 9.52
CA GLY A 39 11.65 16.30 10.89
C GLY A 39 10.38 15.82 11.60
N ILE A 40 9.23 15.86 10.92
CA ILE A 40 7.95 15.37 11.45
C ILE A 40 8.03 13.86 11.71
N ALA A 41 8.48 13.08 10.73
CA ALA A 41 8.64 11.63 10.88
C ALA A 41 9.60 11.27 12.02
N HIS A 42 10.67 12.04 12.20
CA HIS A 42 11.61 11.86 13.30
C HIS A 42 10.96 12.10 14.67
N MET A 43 10.11 13.13 14.80
CA MET A 43 9.38 13.42 16.04
C MET A 43 8.33 12.36 16.37
N GLU A 44 7.63 11.84 15.36
CA GLU A 44 6.56 10.85 15.55
C GLU A 44 7.09 9.44 15.85
N HIS A 45 8.28 9.07 15.38
CA HIS A 45 8.78 7.69 15.43
C HIS A 45 9.97 7.47 16.38
N GLY A 46 10.32 8.44 17.22
CA GLY A 46 11.30 8.23 18.28
C GLY A 46 12.72 7.96 17.78
N GLY A 47 13.15 8.70 16.75
CA GLY A 47 14.57 8.86 16.44
C GLY A 47 15.24 7.73 15.66
N ILE A 48 14.91 7.57 14.38
CA ILE A 48 15.89 7.18 13.34
C ILE A 48 15.56 7.99 12.09
N VAL A 49 16.47 8.91 11.71
CA VAL A 49 16.37 9.65 10.43
C VAL A 49 16.72 8.69 9.30
N ASP A 50 15.74 7.92 8.84
CA ASP A 50 15.84 7.26 7.55
C ASP A 50 15.46 8.29 6.49
N THR A 51 16.42 9.14 6.10
CA THR A 51 16.32 9.91 4.86
C THR A 51 16.45 8.95 3.69
N LYS A 52 15.47 8.05 3.55
CA LYS A 52 15.37 7.19 2.39
C LYS A 52 15.45 8.11 1.18
N PRO A 53 16.51 8.05 0.35
CA PRO A 53 16.46 8.66 -0.96
C PRO A 53 15.14 8.22 -1.56
N LYS A 54 14.32 9.15 -2.08
CA LYS A 54 13.08 8.82 -2.80
C LYS A 54 13.32 7.57 -3.63
N ARG A 55 12.89 6.43 -3.10
CA ARG A 55 12.83 5.17 -3.81
C ARG A 55 11.93 5.48 -4.98
N SER A 56 12.50 5.27 -6.15
CA SER A 56 12.19 5.97 -7.38
C SER A 56 10.70 5.96 -7.64
N PHE A 57 10.19 7.01 -8.27
CA PHE A 57 8.81 7.04 -8.76
C PHE A 57 8.48 5.79 -9.61
N GLU A 58 9.51 5.19 -10.24
CA GLU A 58 9.48 3.89 -10.91
C GLU A 58 9.20 2.69 -9.99
N GLU A 59 9.82 2.60 -8.80
CA GLU A 59 9.51 1.55 -7.84
C GLU A 59 8.06 1.67 -7.34
N PHE A 60 7.56 2.89 -7.17
CA PHE A 60 6.17 3.11 -6.76
C PHE A 60 5.18 2.73 -7.88
N THR A 61 5.43 3.12 -9.13
CA THR A 61 4.59 2.70 -10.26
C THR A 61 4.68 1.20 -10.51
N GLN A 62 5.84 0.60 -10.31
CA GLN A 62 6.02 -0.85 -10.40
C GLN A 62 5.22 -1.57 -9.31
N LEU A 63 5.34 -1.16 -8.04
CA LEU A 63 4.54 -1.73 -6.95
C LEU A 63 3.03 -1.56 -7.18
N HIS A 64 2.60 -0.42 -7.70
CA HIS A 64 1.19 -0.18 -7.98
C HIS A 64 0.68 -1.07 -9.13
N ARG A 65 1.52 -1.36 -10.11
CA ARG A 65 1.21 -2.31 -11.19
C ARG A 65 1.13 -3.74 -10.65
N GLU A 66 2.15 -4.17 -9.89
CA GLU A 66 2.18 -5.50 -9.28
C GLU A 66 0.98 -5.73 -8.35
N LEU A 67 0.58 -4.73 -7.56
CA LEU A 67 -0.65 -4.79 -6.76
C LEU A 67 -1.92 -4.90 -7.60
N GLY A 68 -1.96 -4.24 -8.77
CA GLY A 68 -3.06 -4.38 -9.72
C GLY A 68 -3.19 -5.81 -10.24
N GLU A 69 -2.07 -6.41 -10.63
CA GLU A 69 -2.02 -7.80 -11.12
C GLU A 69 -2.40 -8.81 -10.02
N VAL A 70 -1.98 -8.58 -8.77
CA VAL A 70 -2.40 -9.40 -7.62
C VAL A 70 -3.90 -9.28 -7.38
N ARG A 71 -4.46 -8.07 -7.46
CA ARG A 71 -5.89 -7.84 -7.26
C ARG A 71 -6.73 -8.57 -8.32
N GLU A 72 -6.27 -8.58 -9.57
CA GLU A 72 -6.91 -9.31 -10.66
C GLU A 72 -6.90 -10.83 -10.39
N ARG A 73 -5.75 -11.39 -10.04
CA ARG A 73 -5.64 -12.82 -9.69
C ARG A 73 -6.52 -13.22 -8.50
N VAL A 74 -6.66 -12.35 -7.50
CA VAL A 74 -7.56 -12.59 -6.36
C VAL A 74 -9.02 -12.57 -6.80
N ALA A 75 -9.40 -11.69 -7.73
CA ALA A 75 -10.76 -11.68 -8.29
C ALA A 75 -11.04 -12.96 -9.10
N ASP A 76 -10.07 -13.44 -9.87
CA ASP A 76 -10.19 -14.70 -10.61
C ASP A 76 -10.32 -15.90 -9.68
N LEU A 77 -9.49 -15.97 -8.62
CA LEU A 77 -9.61 -17.01 -7.59
C LEU A 77 -10.98 -16.96 -6.88
N GLN A 78 -11.54 -15.79 -6.63
CA GLN A 78 -12.89 -15.68 -6.08
C GLN A 78 -13.95 -16.23 -7.05
N ASN A 79 -13.80 -16.00 -8.34
CA ASN A 79 -14.71 -16.53 -9.36
C ASN A 79 -14.58 -18.04 -9.50
N GLU A 80 -13.35 -18.57 -9.53
CA GLU A 80 -13.10 -20.01 -9.52
C GLU A 80 -13.66 -20.67 -8.25
N MET A 81 -13.48 -20.05 -7.08
CA MET A 81 -14.04 -20.57 -5.83
C MET A 81 -15.57 -20.58 -5.85
N ARG A 82 -16.23 -19.59 -6.48
CA ARG A 82 -17.68 -19.61 -6.70
C ARG A 82 -18.11 -20.74 -7.64
N LEU A 83 -17.34 -21.00 -8.70
CA LEU A 83 -17.61 -22.12 -9.61
C LEU A 83 -17.44 -23.46 -8.90
N VAL A 84 -16.37 -23.63 -8.13
CA VAL A 84 -16.14 -24.83 -7.30
C VAL A 84 -17.27 -25.01 -6.30
N HIS A 85 -17.69 -23.94 -5.60
CA HIS A 85 -18.84 -23.99 -4.70
C HIS A 85 -20.11 -24.44 -5.43
N HIS A 86 -20.37 -23.91 -6.63
CA HIS A 86 -21.55 -24.29 -7.41
C HIS A 86 -21.51 -25.75 -7.90
N ILE A 87 -20.35 -26.23 -8.34
CA ILE A 87 -20.15 -27.63 -8.75
C ILE A 87 -20.39 -28.55 -7.56
N ILE A 88 -19.81 -28.23 -6.40
CA ILE A 88 -19.96 -29.04 -5.19
C ILE A 88 -21.41 -29.00 -4.69
N GLU A 89 -22.09 -27.87 -4.73
CA GLU A 89 -23.52 -27.82 -4.41
C GLU A 89 -24.36 -28.69 -5.36
N ASN A 90 -24.08 -28.65 -6.66
CA ASN A 90 -24.76 -29.49 -7.64
C ASN A 90 -24.47 -30.98 -7.43
N ASP A 91 -23.21 -31.34 -7.18
CA ASP A 91 -22.80 -32.73 -6.93
C ASP A 91 -23.40 -33.25 -5.63
N VAL A 92 -23.38 -32.47 -4.56
CA VAL A 92 -24.05 -32.80 -3.28
C VAL A 92 -25.55 -32.98 -3.48
N VAL A 93 -26.22 -32.12 -4.27
CA VAL A 93 -27.65 -32.27 -4.57
C VAL A 93 -27.94 -33.50 -5.42
N ASN A 94 -27.05 -33.83 -6.37
CA ASN A 94 -27.19 -35.00 -7.23
C ASN A 94 -26.91 -36.32 -6.48
N GLU A 95 -25.93 -36.35 -5.57
CA GLU A 95 -25.62 -37.47 -4.68
C GLU A 95 -26.67 -37.63 -3.56
N ALA A 96 -27.24 -36.53 -3.05
CA ALA A 96 -28.29 -36.53 -2.02
C ALA A 96 -29.64 -37.09 -2.49
N ARG A 97 -29.77 -37.50 -3.75
CA ARG A 97 -30.92 -38.31 -4.20
C ARG A 97 -31.02 -39.67 -3.48
N GLY A 98 -30.03 -40.06 -2.67
CA GLY A 98 -30.01 -41.31 -1.91
C GLY A 98 -30.07 -41.23 -0.37
N THR A 99 -29.77 -40.10 0.29
CA THR A 99 -29.69 -40.05 1.77
C THR A 99 -30.02 -38.68 2.37
N PRO A 100 -30.67 -38.61 3.56
CA PRO A 100 -31.11 -37.34 4.14
C PRO A 100 -29.94 -36.49 4.64
N TYR A 101 -29.87 -35.29 4.09
CA TYR A 101 -28.92 -34.20 4.32
C TYR A 101 -28.94 -33.69 5.77
N GLN A 102 -28.03 -34.18 6.64
CA GLN A 102 -27.63 -33.50 7.88
C GLN A 102 -26.14 -33.69 8.15
N ALA A 103 -25.31 -32.94 7.44
CA ALA A 103 -23.94 -32.65 7.87
C ALA A 103 -23.71 -31.15 7.65
N LYS A 104 -23.16 -30.47 8.66
CA LYS A 104 -22.75 -29.06 8.56
C LYS A 104 -21.92 -28.87 7.29
N ARG A 105 -22.25 -27.84 6.53
CA ARG A 105 -21.58 -27.49 5.28
C ARG A 105 -20.08 -27.34 5.56
N TRP A 106 -19.25 -28.17 4.95
CA TRP A 106 -17.81 -28.23 5.19
C TRP A 106 -17.06 -26.95 4.79
N TRP A 107 -17.74 -25.96 4.21
CA TRP A 107 -17.22 -24.62 3.91
C TRP A 107 -17.59 -23.54 4.94
N GLU A 108 -18.40 -23.88 5.95
CA GLU A 108 -18.74 -22.98 7.07
C GLU A 108 -17.73 -23.02 8.22
N ILE A 109 -16.67 -23.84 8.13
CA ILE A 109 -15.60 -23.97 9.13
C ILE A 109 -14.83 -22.67 9.40
N TRP A 110 -14.85 -21.72 8.47
CA TRP A 110 -14.19 -20.42 8.62
C TRP A 110 -15.06 -19.36 9.32
N LYS A 111 -16.32 -19.67 9.68
CA LYS A 111 -17.22 -18.76 10.43
C LYS A 111 -17.14 -18.93 11.96
N MET A 112 -16.14 -19.66 12.47
CA MET A 112 -15.82 -19.76 13.90
C MET A 112 -14.90 -18.63 14.36
#